data_AF-A0A2H3EYV3-F1
#
_entry.id   AF-A0A2H3EYV3-F1
#
_cell.length_a   1.000
_cell.length_b   1.000
_cell.length_c   1.000
_cell.angle_alpha   90.00
_cell.angle_beta   90.00
_cell.angle_gamma   90.00
#
_symmetry.space_group_name_H-M   'P 1'
#
loop_
_entity.id
_entity.type
_entity.pdbx_description
1 polymer ?
#
loop_
_entity_poly.entity_id
_entity_poly.type
_entity_poly.pdbx_seq_one_letter_code
_entity_poly.pdbx_strand_id
1 'polypeptide(L)' 'MQSGCRIEFLPPYSPEYNPIEQAWSVIKLHLRCQGISFYQSKAQYFELYEACDIITSDMA' A
#
# COMPACT_ATOMS: atom_id res chain seq x y z
N MET A 1 1.55 -17.63 23.67
CA MET A 1 2.43 -16.52 23.23
C MET A 1 1.57 -15.28 23.13
N GLN A 2 1.75 -14.30 24.02
CA GLN A 2 1.20 -12.95 23.83
C GLN A 2 2.27 -12.14 23.12
N SER A 3 2.00 -11.71 21.89
CA SER A 3 2.85 -10.74 21.19
C SER A 3 2.79 -9.44 21.99
N GLY A 4 3.94 -8.89 22.39
CA GLY A 4 4.04 -7.64 23.17
C GLY A 4 3.69 -6.39 22.36
N CYS A 5 2.64 -6.45 21.55
CA CYS A 5 2.22 -5.37 20.66
C CYS A 5 1.41 -4.32 21.43
N ARG A 6 1.72 -3.05 21.19
CA ARG A 6 0.89 -1.92 21.62
C ARG A 6 -0.12 -1.59 20.53
N ILE A 7 -1.38 -1.43 20.92
CA ILE A 7 -2.45 -0.98 20.02
C ILE A 7 -2.54 0.55 20.14
N GLU A 8 -2.41 1.25 19.01
CA GLU A 8 -2.60 2.69 18.94
C GLU A 8 -4.07 3.02 18.61
N PHE A 9 -4.57 4.12 19.16
CA PHE A 9 -5.92 4.61 18.89
C PHE A 9 -5.97 5.34 17.55
N LEU A 10 -6.93 4.98 16.70
CA LEU A 10 -7.26 5.68 15.46
C LEU A 10 -8.71 6.21 15.54
N PRO A 11 -8.94 7.52 15.41
CA PRO A 11 -10.29 8.07 15.35
C PRO A 11 -11.10 7.49 14.18
N PRO A 12 -12.44 7.32 14.32
CA PRO A 12 -13.30 6.93 13.21
C PRO A 12 -13.21 7.92 12.04
N TYR A 13 -13.14 7.41 10.81
CA TYR A 13 -13.09 8.20 9.58
C TYR A 13 -11.92 9.19 9.49
N SER A 14 -10.81 8.93 10.19
CA SER A 14 -9.58 9.71 10.06
C SER A 14 -8.50 8.97 9.25
N PRO A 15 -8.67 8.80 7.92
CA PRO A 15 -7.65 8.19 7.07
C PRO A 15 -6.34 8.98 7.09
N GLU A 16 -6.38 10.28 7.37
CA GLU A 16 -5.20 11.16 7.48
C GLU A 16 -4.21 10.73 8.57
N TYR A 17 -4.66 9.98 9.58
CA TYR A 17 -3.80 9.47 10.66
C TYR A 17 -3.36 8.02 10.43
N ASN A 18 -3.80 7.38 9.35
CA ASN A 18 -3.44 6.00 9.05
C ASN A 18 -2.36 5.96 7.96
N PRO A 19 -1.10 5.66 8.28
CA PRO A 19 0.03 5.74 7.33
C PRO A 19 -0.14 4.82 6.12
N ILE A 20 -0.97 3.76 6.22
CA ILE A 20 -1.26 2.87 5.10
C ILE A 20 -1.98 3.60 3.95
N GLU A 21 -2.71 4.69 4.22
CA GLU A 21 -3.46 5.43 3.20
C GLU A 21 -2.52 6.12 2.20
N GLN A 22 -1.39 6.66 2.69
CA GLN A 22 -0.36 7.26 1.85
C GLN A 22 0.32 6.20 0.97
N ALA A 23 0.66 5.04 1.55
CA ALA A 23 1.20 3.90 0.81
C ALA A 23 0.23 3.44 -0.31
N TRP A 24 -1.06 3.31 -0.01
CA TRP A 24 -2.07 2.95 -1.00
C TRP A 24 -2.25 3.99 -2.10
N SER A 25 -2.08 5.28 -1.81
CA SER A 25 -2.10 6.34 -2.82
C SER A 25 -1.03 6.12 -3.89
N VAL A 26 0.20 5.78 -3.46
CA VAL A 26 1.35 5.48 -4.34
C VAL A 26 1.12 4.21 -5.14
N ILE A 27 0.71 3.11 -4.49
CA ILE A 27 0.43 1.83 -5.18
C ILE A 27 -0.63 2.04 -6.26
N LYS A 28 -1.73 2.73 -5.94
CA LYS A 28 -2.80 3.00 -6.92
C LYS A 28 -2.32 3.85 -8.08
N LEU A 29 -1.44 4.83 -7.84
CA LEU A 29 -0.86 5.66 -8.88
C LEU A 29 -0.01 4.80 -9.83
N HIS A 30 0.89 3.98 -9.28
CA HIS A 30 1.75 3.08 -10.07
C HIS A 30 0.93 2.14 -10.95
N LEU A 31 -0.05 1.44 -10.38
CA LEU A 31 -0.89 0.49 -11.11
C LEU A 31 -1.69 1.16 -12.23
N ARG A 32 -2.13 2.41 -12.04
CA ARG A 32 -2.82 3.19 -13.09
C ARG A 32 -1.88 3.57 -14.25
N CYS A 33 -0.60 3.79 -13.98
CA CYS A 33 0.40 4.07 -15.02
C CYS A 33 0.69 2.84 -15.90
N GLN A 34 0.59 1.62 -15.36
CA GLN A 34 0.87 0.37 -16.09
C GLN A 34 -0.22 -0.01 -17.11
N GLY A 35 -1.44 0.52 -16.98
CA GLY A 35 -2.50 0.36 -17.96
C GLY A 35 -3.03 -1.07 -18.15
N ILE A 36 -3.46 -1.41 -19.37
CA ILE A 36 -4.16 -2.68 -19.71
C ILE A 36 -3.24 -3.91 -19.59
N SER A 37 -1.92 -3.71 -19.52
CA SER A 37 -0.92 -4.78 -19.35
C SER A 37 -1.13 -5.59 -18.04
N PHE A 38 -1.78 -4.99 -17.05
CA PHE A 38 -2.13 -5.61 -15.77
C PHE A 38 -3.01 -6.87 -15.88
N TYR A 39 -3.80 -7.03 -16.95
CA TYR A 39 -4.78 -8.11 -17.06
C TYR A 39 -4.23 -9.44 -17.61
N GLN A 40 -2.92 -9.54 -17.86
CA GLN A 40 -2.30 -10.81 -18.25
C GLN A 40 -2.17 -11.77 -17.05
N SER A 41 -2.36 -13.07 -17.32
CA SER A 41 -2.39 -14.07 -16.25
C SER A 41 -1.05 -14.12 -15.49
N LYS A 42 -1.12 -13.80 -14.20
CA LYS A 42 -0.01 -13.66 -13.22
C LYS A 42 0.74 -12.32 -13.19
N ALA A 43 0.58 -11.42 -14.15
CA ALA A 43 1.24 -10.10 -14.12
C ALA A 43 0.85 -9.31 -12.85
N GLN A 44 -0.40 -9.43 -12.41
CA GLN A 44 -0.96 -8.74 -11.24
C GLN A 44 -0.14 -8.90 -9.95
N TYR A 45 0.42 -10.09 -9.71
CA TYR A 45 1.25 -10.33 -8.53
C TYR A 45 2.58 -9.59 -8.64
N PHE A 46 3.26 -9.68 -9.78
CA PHE A 46 4.53 -9.01 -10.03
C PHE A 46 4.40 -7.49 -9.98
N GLU A 47 3.36 -6.94 -10.61
CA GLU A 47 3.08 -5.50 -10.59
C GLU A 47 2.81 -4.98 -9.17
N LEU A 48 2.13 -5.77 -8.33
CA LEU A 48 1.89 -5.39 -6.94
C LEU A 48 3.18 -5.43 -6.12
N TYR A 49 4.08 -6.40 -6.35
CA TYR A 49 5.39 -6.42 -5.70
C TYR A 49 6.24 -5.21 -6.09
N GLU A 50 6.34 -4.90 -7.38
CA GLU A 50 7.04 -3.70 -7.89
C GLU A 50 6.42 -2.41 -7.32
N ALA A 51 5.09 -2.33 -7.23
CA ALA A 51 4.41 -1.18 -6.63
C ALA A 51 4.77 -0.99 -5.15
N CYS A 52 5.00 -2.07 -4.41
CA CYS A 52 5.43 -2.02 -3.01
C CYS A 52 6.88 -1.53 -2.87
N ASP A 53 7.77 -1.90 -3.79
CA ASP A 53 9.19 -1.46 -3.77
C ASP A 53 9.37 0.05 -3.97
N ILE A 54 8.35 0.73 -4.52
CA ILE A 54 8.34 2.19 -4.67
C ILE A 54 8.09 2.90 -3.33
N ILE A 55 7.47 2.23 -2.36
CA ILE A 55 7.17 2.80 -1.06
C ILE A 55 8.47 2.89 -0.26
N THR A 56 8.93 4.11 -0.02
CA THR A 56 10.14 4.37 0.78
C THR A 56 9.78 4.65 2.24
N SER A 57 10.74 4.52 3.15
CA SER A 57 10.55 4.80 4.58
C SER A 57 10.15 6.25 4.87
N ASP A 58 10.50 7.18 3.98
CA ASP A 58 10.13 8.59 4.10
C ASP A 58 8.65 8.85 3.74
N MET A 59 7.95 7.85 3.19
CA MET A 59 6.53 7.92 2.85
C MET A 59 5.61 7.34 3.93
N ALA A 60 6.14 6.96 5.09
CA ALA A 60 5.41 6.33 6.20
C ALA A 60 5.30 7.23 7.43
#